data_AF-A0A972UZT3-F1
#
_entry.id   AF-A0A972UZT3-F1
#
_cell.length_a   1.000
_cell.length_b   1.000
_cell.length_c   1.000
_cell.angle_alpha   90.00
_cell.angle_beta   90.00
_cell.angle_gamma   90.00
#
_symmetry.space_group_name_H-M   'P 1'
#
loop_
_entity.id
_entity.type
_entity.pdbx_description
1 polymer ?
#
loop_
_entity_poly.entity_id
_entity_poly.type
_entity_poly.pdbx_seq_one_letter_code
_entity_poly.pdbx_strand_id
1 'polypeptide(L)'
;MKNLTSLLLLLLSVYYLNAQQLSEIDIKITEYPKTFTDVKDLANLINTDFDTDEKKARAIYSWIALNVKYDIKAQFSKKRKKRIKYKNQLDRALKLRKQSLAKINKALHENKATSEGYANLFKELCDLSGLYCYTIKGTGKIRTFDIGKQPRVLNHSWNVVQINKKWFFIDATLGAGSVDYVEKKY
;
A
#
# COMPACT_ATOMS: atom_id res chain seq x y z
N MET A 1 3.77 32.33 -31.75
CA MET A 1 4.55 31.09 -31.51
C MET A 1 5.53 31.20 -30.33
N LYS A 2 6.34 32.26 -30.20
CA LYS A 2 7.29 32.43 -29.07
C LYS A 2 6.66 32.36 -27.66
N ASN A 3 5.45 32.90 -27.47
CA ASN A 3 4.77 32.86 -26.17
C ASN A 3 4.24 31.45 -25.81
N LEU A 4 3.95 30.62 -26.81
CA LEU A 4 3.44 29.26 -26.60
C LEU A 4 4.58 28.30 -26.20
N THR A 5 5.75 28.48 -26.79
CA THR A 5 6.97 27.72 -26.42
C THR A 5 7.45 28.06 -25.01
N SER A 6 7.41 29.33 -24.61
CA SER A 6 7.75 29.73 -23.24
C SER A 6 6.76 29.21 -22.20
N LEU A 7 5.45 29.19 -22.52
CA LEU A 7 4.43 28.61 -21.64
C LEU A 7 4.60 27.09 -21.50
N LEU A 8 4.92 26.40 -22.60
CA LEU A 8 5.19 24.96 -22.59
C LEU A 8 6.44 24.62 -21.77
N LEU A 9 7.52 25.40 -21.91
CA LEU A 9 8.74 25.24 -21.12
C LEU A 9 8.49 25.50 -19.62
N LEU A 10 7.66 26.49 -19.29
CA LEU A 10 7.29 26.79 -17.90
C LEU A 10 6.49 25.64 -17.29
N LEU A 11 5.50 25.11 -18.03
CA LEU A 11 4.73 23.95 -17.60
C LEU A 11 5.63 22.73 -17.39
N LEU A 12 6.51 22.44 -18.34
CA LEU A 12 7.50 21.36 -18.22
C LEU A 12 8.37 21.53 -16.97
N SER A 13 8.90 22.73 -16.68
CA SER A 13 9.71 22.96 -15.48
C SER A 13 8.96 22.70 -14.17
N VAL A 14 7.67 23.03 -14.10
CA VAL A 14 6.84 22.75 -12.92
C VAL A 14 6.64 21.24 -12.74
N TYR A 15 6.42 20.49 -13.83
CA TYR A 15 6.35 19.03 -13.75
C TYR A 15 7.68 18.39 -13.31
N TYR A 16 8.81 18.88 -13.80
CA TYR A 16 10.14 18.39 -13.39
C TYR A 16 10.40 18.61 -11.89
N LEU A 17 10.03 19.77 -11.34
CA LEU A 17 10.20 20.05 -9.91
C LEU A 17 9.40 19.09 -9.02
N ASN A 18 8.14 18.80 -9.38
CA ASN A 18 7.31 17.85 -8.63
C ASN A 18 7.87 16.41 -8.68
N ALA A 19 8.40 15.99 -9.83
CA ALA A 19 9.00 14.66 -9.97
C ALA A 19 10.28 14.51 -9.13
N GLN A 20 11.11 15.55 -9.05
CA GLN A 20 12.35 15.55 -8.26
C GLN A 20 12.05 15.42 -6.76
N GLN A 21 11.02 16.11 -6.26
CA GLN A 21 10.61 16.01 -4.86
C GLN A 21 10.13 14.60 -4.47
N LEU A 22 9.43 13.89 -5.36
CA LEU A 22 9.04 12.49 -5.13
C LEU A 22 10.25 11.55 -5.06
N SER A 23 11.30 11.84 -5.83
CA SER A 23 12.54 11.05 -5.81
C SER A 23 13.32 11.22 -4.50
N GLU A 24 13.31 12.41 -3.90
CA GLU A 24 13.96 12.67 -2.61
C GLU A 24 13.30 11.89 -1.47
N ILE A 25 11.97 11.77 -1.48
CA ILE A 25 11.23 10.95 -0.51
C ILE A 25 11.68 9.50 -0.64
N ASP A 26 11.70 8.96 -1.85
CA ASP A 26 12.07 7.57 -2.07
C ASP A 26 13.51 7.28 -1.64
N ILE A 27 14.46 8.19 -1.94
CA ILE A 27 15.85 8.09 -1.48
C ILE A 27 15.88 8.05 0.05
N LYS A 28 15.22 8.99 0.74
CA LYS A 28 15.19 9.02 2.20
C LYS A 28 14.59 7.75 2.80
N ILE A 29 13.55 7.19 2.18
CA ILE A 29 12.95 5.93 2.61
C ILE A 29 13.91 4.74 2.47
N THR A 30 14.86 4.75 1.53
CA THR A 30 15.87 3.68 1.45
C THR A 30 16.83 3.66 2.65
N GLU A 31 16.94 4.77 3.37
CA GLU A 31 17.79 4.90 4.57
C GLU A 31 17.08 4.43 5.85
N TYR A 32 15.75 4.25 5.82
CA TYR A 32 14.98 3.82 6.98
C TYR A 32 15.34 2.38 7.38
N PRO A 33 15.15 2.02 8.66
CA PRO A 33 15.17 0.63 9.09
C PRO A 33 14.22 -0.23 8.25
N LYS A 34 14.68 -1.42 7.88
CA LYS A 34 13.88 -2.37 7.09
C LYS A 34 12.82 -3.09 7.92
N THR A 35 12.84 -2.94 9.24
CA THR A 35 11.96 -3.62 10.19
C THR A 35 11.71 -2.71 11.39
N PHE A 36 10.49 -2.77 11.95
CA PHE A 36 10.12 -2.04 13.16
C PHE A 36 9.42 -2.98 14.16
N THR A 37 9.48 -2.61 15.44
CA THR A 37 8.80 -3.34 16.52
C THR A 37 7.36 -2.87 16.71
N ASP A 38 7.10 -1.56 16.63
CA ASP A 38 5.74 -1.03 16.60
C ASP A 38 5.52 -0.30 15.26
N VAL A 39 4.34 -0.49 14.67
CA VAL A 39 3.93 0.27 13.48
C VAL A 39 3.89 1.78 13.75
N LYS A 40 3.67 2.16 15.01
CA LYS A 40 3.74 3.55 15.47
C LYS A 40 5.12 4.15 15.34
N ASP A 41 6.20 3.37 15.51
CA ASP A 41 7.56 3.88 15.38
C ASP A 41 7.83 4.33 13.95
N LEU A 42 7.41 3.50 12.98
CA LEU A 42 7.48 3.84 11.56
C LEU A 42 6.59 5.06 11.23
N ALA A 43 5.35 5.09 11.73
CA ALA A 43 4.44 6.23 11.50
C ALA A 43 5.01 7.53 12.09
N ASN A 44 5.58 7.49 13.29
CA ASN A 44 6.19 8.65 13.94
C ASN A 44 7.40 9.16 13.15
N LEU A 45 8.26 8.27 12.66
CA LEU A 45 9.40 8.65 11.83
C LEU A 45 8.93 9.35 10.54
N ILE A 46 7.96 8.77 9.84
CA ILE A 46 7.34 9.38 8.64
C ILE A 46 6.72 10.73 8.97
N ASN A 47 5.98 10.84 10.07
CA ASN A 47 5.31 12.08 10.48
C ASN A 47 6.30 13.18 10.93
N THR A 48 7.49 12.80 11.37
CA THR A 48 8.57 13.73 11.72
C THR A 48 9.27 14.24 10.46
N ASP A 49 9.50 13.36 9.50
CA ASP A 49 10.26 13.68 8.29
C ASP A 49 9.44 14.36 7.20
N PHE A 50 8.11 14.19 7.20
CA PHE A 50 7.23 14.67 6.15
C PHE A 50 6.01 15.39 6.71
N ASP A 51 5.73 16.55 6.15
CA ASP A 51 4.77 17.54 6.66
C ASP A 51 3.44 17.57 5.89
N THR A 52 3.44 17.11 4.63
CA THR A 52 2.24 17.13 3.76
C THR A 52 1.65 15.75 3.55
N ASP A 53 0.35 15.70 3.28
CA ASP A 53 -0.39 14.46 3.03
C ASP A 53 0.21 13.63 1.89
N GLU A 54 0.62 14.31 0.82
CA GLU A 54 1.21 13.70 -0.37
C GLU A 54 2.55 13.03 -0.04
N LYS A 55 3.44 13.74 0.67
CA LYS A 55 4.73 13.20 1.06
C LYS A 55 4.58 12.01 2.02
N LYS A 56 3.69 12.11 3.00
CA LYS A 56 3.39 11.00 3.93
C LYS A 56 2.83 9.79 3.19
N ALA A 57 1.87 9.98 2.29
CA ALA A 57 1.31 8.89 1.51
C ALA A 57 2.37 8.21 0.61
N ARG A 58 3.25 9.00 -0.02
CA ARG A 58 4.39 8.48 -0.81
C ARG A 58 5.36 7.71 0.07
N ALA A 59 5.77 8.28 1.19
CA ALA A 59 6.68 7.66 2.16
C ALA A 59 6.15 6.30 2.65
N ILE A 60 4.87 6.24 3.05
CA ILE A 60 4.21 5.00 3.48
C ILE A 60 4.21 3.97 2.34
N TYR A 61 3.80 4.38 1.13
CA TYR A 61 3.78 3.49 -0.03
C TYR A 61 5.18 2.94 -0.33
N SER A 62 6.18 3.81 -0.44
CA SER A 62 7.54 3.45 -0.81
C SER A 62 8.17 2.54 0.23
N TRP A 63 7.98 2.80 1.54
CA TRP A 63 8.55 1.95 2.58
C TRP A 63 7.97 0.54 2.50
N ILE A 64 6.65 0.43 2.35
CA ILE A 64 5.99 -0.89 2.22
C ILE A 64 6.48 -1.60 0.95
N ALA A 65 6.51 -0.90 -0.18
CA ALA A 65 6.86 -1.49 -1.46
C ALA A 65 8.30 -2.00 -1.52
N LEU A 66 9.23 -1.32 -0.85
CA LEU A 66 10.65 -1.67 -0.82
C LEU A 66 10.99 -2.74 0.22
N ASN A 67 10.22 -2.84 1.31
CA ASN A 67 10.59 -3.67 2.46
C ASN A 67 9.71 -4.92 2.64
N VAL A 68 8.47 -4.92 2.14
CA VAL A 68 7.57 -6.07 2.27
C VAL A 68 7.62 -6.90 0.99
N LYS A 69 7.74 -8.23 1.14
CA LYS A 69 7.72 -9.21 0.05
C LYS A 69 6.37 -9.90 -0.03
N TYR A 70 5.93 -10.27 -1.23
CA TYR A 70 4.66 -10.96 -1.40
C TYR A 70 4.74 -12.42 -0.91
N ASP A 71 3.82 -12.79 -0.02
CA ASP A 71 3.71 -14.15 0.53
C ASP A 71 2.86 -15.02 -0.41
N ILE A 72 3.46 -15.45 -1.51
CA ILE A 72 2.87 -16.36 -2.52
C ILE A 72 2.34 -17.63 -1.85
N LYS A 73 3.09 -18.20 -0.89
CA LYS A 73 2.72 -19.44 -0.20
C LYS A 73 1.43 -19.27 0.60
N ALA A 74 1.28 -18.17 1.33
CA ALA A 74 0.06 -17.87 2.06
C ALA A 74 -1.11 -17.54 1.13
N GLN A 75 -0.88 -16.78 0.05
CA GLN A 75 -1.93 -16.40 -0.90
C GLN A 75 -2.55 -17.61 -1.59
N PHE A 76 -1.71 -18.52 -2.11
CA PHE A 76 -2.14 -19.70 -2.86
C PHE A 76 -2.29 -20.95 -1.98
N SER A 77 -2.32 -20.78 -0.65
CA SER A 77 -2.54 -21.88 0.27
C SER A 77 -3.92 -22.50 0.05
N LYS A 78 -3.99 -23.83 -0.07
CA LYS A 78 -5.25 -24.58 -0.09
C LYS A 78 -5.95 -24.65 1.27
N LYS A 79 -5.35 -24.09 2.34
CA LYS A 79 -5.95 -24.07 3.67
C LYS A 79 -7.22 -23.22 3.65
N ARG A 80 -8.35 -23.84 4.03
CA ARG A 80 -9.65 -23.15 4.09
C ARG A 80 -9.58 -22.02 5.13
N LYS A 81 -9.88 -20.79 4.70
CA LYS A 81 -10.01 -19.64 5.61
C LYS A 81 -11.15 -19.94 6.60
N LYS A 82 -10.84 -19.92 7.91
CA LYS A 82 -11.83 -20.16 8.96
C LYS A 82 -12.83 -19.00 8.99
N ARG A 83 -14.13 -19.31 8.97
CA ARG A 83 -15.18 -18.30 9.16
C ARG A 83 -15.12 -17.78 10.59
N ILE A 84 -15.12 -16.45 10.74
CA ILE A 84 -15.18 -15.81 12.06
C ILE A 84 -16.58 -16.02 12.62
N LYS A 85 -16.68 -16.66 13.79
CA LYS A 85 -17.91 -16.70 14.58
C LYS A 85 -17.93 -15.48 15.51
N TYR A 86 -19.05 -14.79 15.61
CA TYR A 86 -19.21 -13.61 16.47
C TYR A 86 -20.60 -13.58 17.11
N LYS A 87 -20.70 -12.98 18.29
CA LYS A 87 -21.95 -12.88 19.09
C LYS A 87 -22.80 -11.68 18.71
N ASN A 88 -22.16 -10.55 18.45
CA ASN A 88 -22.79 -9.28 18.09
C ASN A 88 -21.82 -8.45 17.23
N GLN A 89 -22.25 -7.25 16.83
CA GLN A 89 -21.47 -6.38 15.95
C GLN A 89 -20.16 -5.90 16.58
N LEU A 90 -20.14 -5.62 17.89
CA LEU A 90 -18.92 -5.21 18.60
C LEU A 90 -17.88 -6.33 18.64
N ASP A 91 -18.28 -7.55 19.01
CA ASP A 91 -17.42 -8.74 19.00
C ASP A 91 -16.88 -9.02 17.59
N ARG A 92 -17.70 -8.84 16.56
CA ARG A 92 -17.27 -8.92 15.16
C ARG A 92 -16.18 -7.90 14.85
N ALA A 93 -16.37 -6.64 15.22
CA ALA A 93 -15.42 -5.56 14.97
C ALA A 93 -14.08 -5.82 15.68
N LEU A 94 -14.11 -6.22 16.96
CA LEU A 94 -12.91 -6.56 17.73
C LEU A 94 -12.13 -7.73 17.13
N LYS A 95 -12.83 -8.79 16.69
CA LYS A 95 -12.19 -9.95 16.04
C LYS A 95 -11.57 -9.59 14.69
N LEU A 96 -12.25 -8.77 13.88
CA LEU A 96 -11.71 -8.27 12.63
C LEU A 96 -10.49 -7.39 12.86
N ARG A 97 -10.53 -6.49 13.84
CA ARG A 97 -9.39 -5.66 14.22
C ARG A 97 -8.20 -6.50 14.67
N LYS A 98 -8.42 -7.51 15.53
CA LYS A 98 -7.37 -8.45 15.96
C LYS A 98 -6.73 -9.18 14.78
N GLN A 99 -7.53 -9.63 13.80
CA GLN A 99 -7.00 -10.24 12.59
C GLN A 99 -6.23 -9.26 11.72
N SER A 100 -6.68 -8.00 11.64
CA SER A 100 -5.98 -6.95 10.92
C SER A 100 -4.61 -6.70 11.54
N LEU A 101 -4.55 -6.53 12.87
CA LEU A 101 -3.31 -6.35 13.63
C LEU A 101 -2.33 -7.50 13.43
N ALA A 102 -2.81 -8.75 13.45
CA ALA A 102 -1.95 -9.91 13.18
C ALA A 102 -1.32 -9.86 11.77
N LYS A 103 -2.05 -9.37 10.76
CA LYS A 103 -1.52 -9.21 9.40
C LYS A 103 -0.55 -8.03 9.29
N ILE A 104 -0.83 -6.93 9.98
CA ILE A 104 0.04 -5.75 10.07
C ILE A 104 1.38 -6.16 10.72
N ASN A 105 1.33 -6.80 11.88
CA ASN A 105 2.54 -7.25 12.59
C ASN A 105 3.33 -8.25 11.76
N LYS A 106 2.67 -9.18 11.07
CA LYS A 106 3.36 -10.08 10.14
C LYS A 106 4.06 -9.30 9.02
N ALA A 107 3.37 -8.34 8.39
CA ALA A 107 3.94 -7.53 7.32
C ALA A 107 5.15 -6.72 7.81
N LEU A 108 5.07 -6.15 9.02
CA LEU A 108 6.09 -5.29 9.62
C LEU A 108 7.33 -6.06 10.14
N HIS A 109 7.12 -7.21 10.78
CA HIS A 109 8.21 -7.96 11.43
C HIS A 109 8.83 -9.01 10.52
N GLU A 110 8.02 -9.72 9.74
CA GLU A 110 8.50 -10.76 8.84
C GLU A 110 8.81 -10.24 7.43
N ASN A 111 8.53 -8.96 7.17
CA ASN A 111 8.67 -8.33 5.85
C ASN A 111 7.97 -9.14 4.75
N LYS A 112 6.83 -9.75 5.09
CA LYS A 112 6.07 -10.64 4.20
C LYS A 112 4.57 -10.49 4.40
N ALA A 113 3.84 -10.32 3.30
CA ALA A 113 2.39 -10.19 3.35
C ALA A 113 1.67 -10.71 2.09
N THR A 114 0.41 -11.09 2.26
CA THR A 114 -0.55 -11.18 1.13
C THR A 114 -1.11 -9.80 0.84
N SER A 115 -1.86 -9.60 -0.25
CA SER A 115 -2.40 -8.27 -0.59
C SER A 115 -3.26 -7.64 0.51
N GLU A 116 -4.00 -8.45 1.27
CA GLU A 116 -4.73 -7.98 2.44
C GLU A 116 -3.80 -7.48 3.57
N GLY A 117 -2.62 -8.06 3.73
CA GLY A 117 -1.62 -7.59 4.71
C GLY A 117 -0.98 -6.27 4.30
N TYR A 118 -0.61 -6.12 3.02
CA TYR A 118 -0.15 -4.84 2.46
C TYR A 118 -1.21 -3.75 2.67
N ALA A 119 -2.45 -4.02 2.28
CA ALA A 119 -3.51 -3.03 2.35
C ALA A 119 -3.88 -2.62 3.79
N ASN A 120 -3.79 -3.57 4.73
CA ASN A 120 -3.98 -3.29 6.15
C ASN A 120 -2.83 -2.47 6.73
N LEU A 121 -1.57 -2.76 6.38
CA LEU A 121 -0.41 -2.00 6.84
C LEU A 121 -0.44 -0.57 6.31
N PHE A 122 -0.73 -0.38 5.02
CA PHE A 122 -0.88 0.95 4.42
C PHE A 122 -2.00 1.76 5.10
N LYS A 123 -3.15 1.13 5.36
CA LYS A 123 -4.27 1.77 6.07
C LYS A 123 -3.90 2.17 7.50
N GLU A 124 -3.23 1.29 8.26
CA GLU A 124 -2.83 1.58 9.63
C GLU A 124 -1.86 2.77 9.68
N LEU A 125 -0.86 2.80 8.79
CA LEU A 125 0.09 3.91 8.71
C LEU A 125 -0.61 5.21 8.28
N CYS A 126 -1.56 5.14 7.33
CA CYS A 126 -2.39 6.30 6.97
C CYS A 126 -3.16 6.85 8.18
N ASP A 127 -3.82 5.98 8.95
CA ASP A 127 -4.58 6.39 10.13
C ASP A 127 -3.67 7.08 11.17
N LEU A 128 -2.50 6.51 11.42
CA LEU A 128 -1.49 7.06 12.34
C LEU A 128 -0.85 8.36 11.81
N SER A 129 -0.92 8.60 10.51
CA SER A 129 -0.44 9.82 9.85
C SER A 129 -1.53 10.87 9.61
N GLY A 130 -2.78 10.61 10.04
CA GLY A 130 -3.91 11.52 9.88
C GLY A 130 -4.52 11.54 8.47
N LEU A 131 -4.24 10.52 7.65
CA LEU A 131 -4.74 10.42 6.28
C LEU A 131 -6.03 9.59 6.22
N TYR A 132 -7.07 10.13 5.59
CA TYR A 132 -8.27 9.34 5.30
C TYR A 132 -7.96 8.27 4.27
N CYS A 133 -8.13 7.01 4.67
CA CYS A 133 -7.84 5.86 3.82
C CYS A 133 -8.94 4.81 3.96
N TYR A 134 -9.18 3.98 2.94
CA TYR A 134 -10.06 2.82 3.01
C TYR A 134 -9.43 1.64 2.31
N THR A 135 -9.66 0.44 2.85
CA THR A 135 -9.27 -0.82 2.20
C THR A 135 -10.40 -1.30 1.30
N ILE A 136 -10.09 -1.53 0.03
CA ILE A 136 -11.01 -2.05 -0.98
C ILE A 136 -10.70 -3.53 -1.21
N LYS A 137 -11.74 -4.38 -1.21
CA LYS A 137 -11.64 -5.78 -1.60
C LYS A 137 -12.22 -5.95 -3.01
N GLY A 138 -11.45 -6.55 -3.90
CA GLY A 138 -11.85 -6.70 -5.30
C GLY A 138 -11.14 -7.84 -6.01
N THR A 139 -11.16 -7.79 -7.33
CA THR A 139 -10.51 -8.77 -8.19
C THR A 139 -9.26 -8.19 -8.83
N GLY A 140 -8.10 -8.77 -8.54
CA GLY A 140 -6.86 -8.49 -9.25
C GLY A 140 -6.85 -9.22 -10.58
N LYS A 141 -6.71 -8.48 -11.68
CA LYS A 141 -6.50 -9.00 -13.03
C LYS A 141 -5.03 -8.86 -13.39
N ILE A 142 -4.24 -9.85 -12.99
CA ILE A 142 -2.76 -9.77 -13.00
C ILE A 142 -2.13 -10.75 -14.00
N ARG A 143 -2.95 -11.47 -14.77
CA ARG A 143 -2.52 -12.44 -15.78
C ARG A 143 -3.17 -12.13 -17.12
N THR A 144 -2.49 -12.46 -18.21
CA THR A 144 -3.00 -12.24 -19.58
C THR A 144 -4.36 -12.88 -19.82
N PHE A 145 -4.63 -14.05 -19.24
CA PHE A 145 -5.93 -14.71 -19.38
C PHE A 145 -7.07 -14.03 -18.62
N ASP A 146 -6.81 -13.02 -17.79
CA ASP A 146 -7.85 -12.23 -17.11
C ASP A 146 -8.41 -11.11 -18.01
N ILE A 147 -7.74 -10.83 -19.14
CA ILE A 147 -8.17 -9.84 -20.13
C ILE A 147 -9.55 -10.23 -20.68
N GLY A 148 -10.47 -9.27 -20.73
CA GLY A 148 -11.85 -9.46 -21.19
C GLY A 148 -12.77 -10.23 -20.22
N LYS A 149 -12.25 -10.81 -19.13
CA LYS A 149 -13.07 -11.55 -18.16
C LYS A 149 -13.73 -10.64 -17.13
N GLN A 150 -14.97 -10.95 -16.76
CA GLN A 150 -15.65 -10.28 -15.66
C GLN A 150 -15.03 -10.66 -14.31
N PRO A 151 -15.02 -9.75 -13.32
CA PRO A 151 -14.58 -10.07 -11.96
C PRO A 151 -15.47 -11.17 -11.36
N ARG A 152 -14.89 -12.30 -10.94
CA ARG A 152 -15.64 -13.44 -10.37
C ARG A 152 -15.30 -13.74 -8.91
N VAL A 153 -14.10 -13.35 -8.46
CA VAL A 153 -13.59 -13.71 -7.13
C VAL A 153 -12.93 -12.51 -6.49
N LEU A 154 -13.28 -12.23 -5.24
CA LEU A 154 -12.57 -11.24 -4.42
C LEU A 154 -11.25 -11.86 -3.94
N ASN A 155 -10.21 -11.71 -4.76
CA ASN A 155 -8.89 -12.31 -4.57
C ASN A 155 -7.79 -11.28 -4.26
N HIS A 156 -8.12 -9.99 -4.28
CA HIS A 156 -7.15 -8.90 -4.09
C HIS A 156 -7.66 -7.83 -3.15
N SER A 157 -6.74 -7.05 -2.57
CA SER A 157 -7.06 -5.93 -1.69
C SER A 157 -6.05 -4.81 -1.89
N TRP A 158 -6.55 -3.58 -1.99
CA TRP A 158 -5.78 -2.36 -2.18
C TRP A 158 -6.41 -1.22 -1.38
N ASN A 159 -5.86 -0.02 -1.47
CA ASN A 159 -6.35 1.13 -0.72
C ASN A 159 -6.87 2.25 -1.64
N VAL A 160 -7.74 3.07 -1.07
CA VAL A 160 -7.98 4.43 -1.57
C VAL A 160 -7.62 5.41 -0.46
N VAL A 161 -6.87 6.46 -0.78
CA VAL A 161 -6.42 7.47 0.17
C VAL A 161 -6.81 8.85 -0.33
N GLN A 162 -7.24 9.72 0.58
CA GLN A 162 -7.51 11.11 0.26
C GLN A 162 -6.24 11.93 0.47
N ILE A 163 -5.80 12.61 -0.58
CA ILE A 163 -4.65 13.53 -0.58
C ILE A 163 -5.15 14.85 -1.16
N ASN A 164 -4.96 15.96 -0.44
CA ASN A 164 -5.40 17.28 -0.91
C ASN A 164 -6.86 17.30 -1.39
N LYS A 165 -7.76 16.64 -0.62
CA LYS A 165 -9.20 16.48 -0.90
C LYS A 165 -9.56 15.65 -2.13
N LYS A 166 -8.60 15.00 -2.79
CA LYS A 166 -8.82 14.10 -3.94
C LYS A 166 -8.53 12.66 -3.53
N TRP A 167 -9.31 11.72 -4.07
CA TRP A 167 -9.15 10.29 -3.79
C TRP A 167 -8.23 9.63 -4.83
N PHE A 168 -7.27 8.86 -4.34
CA PHE A 168 -6.30 8.13 -5.15
C PHE A 168 -6.33 6.64 -4.83
N PHE A 169 -6.26 5.81 -5.86
CA PHE A 169 -6.05 4.37 -5.71
C PHE A 169 -4.58 4.09 -5.45
N ILE A 170 -4.30 3.31 -4.41
CA ILE A 170 -2.95 2.89 -4.05
C ILE A 170 -2.92 1.38 -3.90
N ASP A 171 -2.03 0.73 -4.64
CA ASP A 171 -1.77 -0.70 -4.54
C ASP A 171 -0.29 -0.95 -4.25
N ALA A 172 0.06 -0.96 -2.97
CA ALA A 172 1.43 -1.25 -2.54
C ALA A 172 1.86 -2.70 -2.84
N THR A 173 0.92 -3.62 -3.08
CA THR A 173 1.27 -5.01 -3.43
C THR A 173 1.82 -5.07 -4.84
N LEU A 174 1.15 -4.45 -5.80
CA LEU A 174 1.62 -4.39 -7.19
C LEU A 174 2.78 -3.40 -7.37
N GLY A 175 2.85 -2.38 -6.50
CA GLY A 175 3.99 -1.48 -6.42
C GLY A 175 5.29 -2.13 -5.98
N ALA A 176 5.21 -3.17 -5.15
CA ALA A 176 6.36 -3.90 -4.63
C ALA A 176 7.00 -4.85 -5.67
N GLY A 177 6.40 -5.00 -6.86
CA GLY A 177 6.86 -5.91 -7.91
C GLY A 177 5.80 -6.91 -8.38
N SER A 178 6.24 -7.89 -9.17
CA SER A 178 5.37 -8.90 -9.78
C SER A 178 5.85 -10.31 -9.49
N VAL A 179 4.91 -11.20 -9.18
CA VAL A 179 5.17 -12.64 -9.06
C VAL A 179 5.39 -13.23 -10.44
N ASP A 180 6.51 -13.94 -10.63
CA ASP A 180 6.61 -14.92 -11.70
C ASP A 180 5.77 -16.15 -11.32
N TYR A 181 4.66 -16.36 -12.04
CA TYR A 181 3.73 -17.45 -11.78
C TYR A 181 4.18 -18.82 -12.29
N VAL A 182 5.19 -18.85 -13.18
CA VAL A 182 5.81 -20.09 -13.66
C VAL A 182 6.80 -20.58 -12.62
N GLU A 183 7.68 -19.70 -12.16
CA GLU A 183 8.70 -20.05 -11.16
C GLU A 183 8.20 -19.96 -9.71
N LYS A 184 7.04 -19.34 -9.48
CA LYS A 184 6.48 -19.00 -8.15
C LYS A 184 7.46 -18.19 -7.30
N LYS A 185 8.20 -17.28 -7.95
CA LYS A 185 9.15 -16.36 -7.30
C LYS A 185 8.58 -14.95 -7.31
N TYR A 186 8.94 -14.19 -6.28
CA TYR A 186 8.66 -12.77 -6.16
C TYR A 186 9.98 -12.01 -6.25
#